data_AF-A0AAE2MFP8-F1
#
_entry.id   AF-A0AAE2MFP8-F1
#
_cell.length_a   1.000
_cell.length_b   1.000
_cell.length_c   1.000
_cell.angle_alpha   90.00
_cell.angle_beta   90.00
_cell.angle_gamma   90.00
#
_symmetry.space_group_name_H-M   'P 1'
#
loop_
_entity.id
_entity.type
_entity.pdbx_description
1 polymer ?
#
loop_
_entity_poly.entity_id
_entity_poly.type
_entity_poly.pdbx_seq_one_letter_code
_entity_poly.pdbx_strand_id
1 'polypeptide(L)'
;MRVNVIIPVFNRLEDTRKVLEALRRQTLVDALTIVVVNDGSTDGTAEYLQAQGDVVEIRGDGNLWWGGAIAEGLKHVLPSCQAEDYILLLNNDTWFDGNYVETLVQTSKANGEAAVGSVIHEEEKDPPIVSIGPRININRFAIWDLLSELSKAQQRSPDSQYRVDALSGRGTLYPALLFRKYGGARPRLLPHYMADYEIAMRFARAGVPLIVSTKAIIYSPPVYGNDVSRLSWKKRLFGRRSPHNVFQRLIFYSLVGSPVQRLTAPFRMAYFFCARVLLGSMTSRFKKFAFSFVRARRLRELRRHGVSVGRDVVLYGAPLLQRHPDSEIHLDDRVVLCSDSRFTALALNHPVKIATIRAGSKISIGADSGISGATIVSAVRISIGAEVLMGANVTIFDTDFHPIRPEGRRHSDVEADIKTAPVHIGDNVFIGTNALILRGTEIGRDSIVAAGAVVRGNFPAGAIIAGNPAKVVGSVYTTSQERPGSQPDGEHENSNI
;
A
#
# COMPACT_ATOMS: atom_id res chain seq x y z
N MET A 1 -12.72 -48.21 -1.31
CA MET A 1 -12.55 -46.74 -1.27
C MET A 1 -13.90 -46.06 -1.34
N ARG A 2 -14.27 -45.32 -0.30
CA ARG A 2 -15.43 -44.43 -0.24
C ARG A 2 -14.99 -42.98 -0.12
N VAL A 3 -15.85 -42.05 -0.55
CA VAL A 3 -15.68 -40.62 -0.32
C VAL A 3 -16.83 -40.13 0.55
N ASN A 4 -16.51 -39.78 1.80
CA ASN A 4 -17.48 -39.28 2.76
C ASN A 4 -17.60 -37.77 2.61
N VAL A 5 -18.71 -37.31 2.07
CA VAL A 5 -18.98 -35.90 1.79
C VAL A 5 -19.65 -35.29 3.01
N ILE A 6 -19.10 -34.20 3.53
CA ILE A 6 -19.66 -33.47 4.68
C ILE A 6 -20.04 -32.06 4.22
N ILE A 7 -21.33 -31.73 4.34
CA ILE A 7 -21.90 -30.45 3.90
C ILE A 7 -22.57 -29.76 5.09
N PRO A 8 -22.02 -28.65 5.62
CA PRO A 8 -22.69 -27.83 6.62
C PRO A 8 -23.77 -26.98 5.94
N VAL A 9 -24.98 -26.96 6.53
CA VAL A 9 -26.15 -26.27 5.97
C VAL A 9 -26.83 -25.43 7.05
N PHE A 10 -27.22 -24.21 6.67
CA PHE A 10 -28.08 -23.32 7.46
C PHE A 10 -28.93 -22.49 6.51
N ASN A 11 -30.20 -22.88 6.35
CA ASN A 11 -31.09 -22.43 5.28
C ASN A 11 -30.47 -22.67 3.88
N ARG A 12 -30.99 -21.96 2.88
CA ARG A 12 -30.60 -22.04 1.46
C ARG A 12 -30.98 -23.38 0.85
N LEU A 13 -32.27 -23.70 0.91
CA LEU A 13 -32.84 -24.91 0.31
C LEU A 13 -32.41 -25.10 -1.16
N GLU A 14 -32.49 -24.06 -2.00
CA GLU A 14 -32.16 -24.19 -3.43
C GLU A 14 -30.68 -24.49 -3.69
N ASP A 15 -29.77 -23.86 -2.95
CA ASP A 15 -28.34 -24.17 -3.02
C ASP A 15 -28.09 -25.62 -2.60
N THR A 16 -28.76 -26.05 -1.52
CA THR A 16 -28.67 -27.42 -1.00
C THR A 16 -29.18 -28.44 -2.03
N ARG A 17 -30.27 -28.16 -2.75
CA ARG A 17 -30.75 -28.97 -3.88
C ARG A 17 -29.70 -29.08 -4.97
N LYS A 18 -29.14 -27.94 -5.37
CA LYS A 18 -28.16 -27.85 -6.47
C LYS A 18 -26.90 -28.67 -6.19
N VAL A 19 -26.33 -28.58 -4.98
CA VAL A 19 -25.12 -29.35 -4.64
C VAL A 19 -25.41 -30.86 -4.54
N LEU A 20 -26.57 -31.26 -4.02
CA LEU A 20 -26.94 -32.68 -3.95
C LEU A 20 -27.18 -33.27 -5.34
N GLU A 21 -27.81 -32.53 -6.24
CA GLU A 21 -27.92 -32.93 -7.65
C GLU A 21 -26.56 -33.06 -8.32
N ALA A 22 -25.62 -32.14 -8.06
CA ALA A 22 -24.25 -32.23 -8.60
C ALA A 22 -23.50 -33.46 -8.08
N LEU A 23 -23.70 -33.85 -6.81
CA LEU A 23 -23.13 -35.07 -6.22
C LEU A 23 -23.71 -36.34 -6.84
N ARG A 24 -25.03 -36.36 -7.10
CA ARG A 24 -25.71 -37.50 -7.74
C ARG A 24 -25.28 -37.75 -9.19
N ARG A 25 -24.75 -36.72 -9.85
CA ARG A 25 -24.22 -36.80 -11.22
C ARG A 25 -22.73 -37.19 -11.27
N GLN A 26 -22.10 -37.49 -10.13
CA GLN A 26 -20.68 -37.84 -10.10
C GLN A 26 -20.41 -39.22 -10.69
N THR A 27 -19.28 -39.38 -11.38
CA THR A 27 -18.80 -40.68 -11.89
C THR A 27 -18.55 -41.68 -10.77
N LEU A 28 -18.26 -41.20 -9.56
CA LEU A 28 -18.06 -42.01 -8.36
C LEU A 28 -19.28 -42.04 -7.42
N VAL A 29 -20.50 -41.80 -7.93
CA VAL A 29 -21.72 -41.70 -7.10
C VAL A 29 -21.91 -42.89 -6.14
N ASP A 30 -21.66 -44.12 -6.59
CA ASP A 30 -21.81 -45.33 -5.77
C ASP A 30 -20.79 -45.44 -4.63
N ALA A 31 -19.69 -44.70 -4.72
CA ALA A 31 -18.67 -44.62 -3.67
C ALA A 31 -18.91 -43.45 -2.69
N LEU A 32 -19.93 -42.62 -2.92
CA LEU A 32 -20.21 -41.46 -2.08
C LEU A 32 -21.03 -41.85 -0.85
N THR A 33 -20.70 -41.23 0.28
CA THR A 33 -21.56 -41.19 1.46
C THR A 33 -21.84 -39.74 1.77
N ILE A 34 -23.07 -39.29 1.55
CA ILE A 34 -23.44 -37.87 1.67
C ILE A 34 -23.99 -37.60 3.07
N VAL A 35 -23.27 -36.80 3.84
CA VAL A 35 -23.66 -36.37 5.18
C VAL A 35 -23.91 -34.86 5.16
N VAL A 36 -25.16 -34.47 5.43
CA VAL A 36 -25.56 -33.07 5.54
C VAL A 36 -25.75 -32.73 7.01
N VAL A 37 -25.00 -31.75 7.50
CA VAL A 37 -25.12 -31.25 8.86
C VAL A 37 -25.98 -29.98 8.84
N ASN A 38 -27.27 -30.16 9.07
CA ASN A 38 -28.28 -29.12 9.09
C ASN A 38 -28.31 -28.45 10.47
N ASP A 39 -27.68 -27.29 10.59
CA ASP A 39 -27.52 -26.55 11.85
C ASP A 39 -28.76 -25.69 12.17
N GLY A 40 -29.97 -26.25 12.11
CA GLY A 40 -31.19 -25.55 12.51
C GLY A 40 -31.83 -24.67 11.43
N SER A 41 -31.91 -25.17 10.19
CA SER A 41 -32.60 -24.47 9.09
C SER A 41 -34.11 -24.33 9.32
N THR A 42 -34.70 -23.24 8.82
CA THR A 42 -36.11 -22.86 8.99
C THR A 42 -36.81 -22.54 7.65
N ASP A 43 -36.21 -22.87 6.52
CA ASP A 43 -36.66 -22.51 5.17
C ASP A 43 -37.15 -23.71 4.33
N GLY A 44 -37.53 -24.81 4.98
CA GLY A 44 -37.94 -26.04 4.30
C GLY A 44 -36.80 -27.03 4.03
N THR A 45 -35.55 -26.67 4.36
CA THR A 45 -34.38 -27.54 4.15
C THR A 45 -34.45 -28.84 4.93
N ALA A 46 -34.95 -28.82 6.17
CA ALA A 46 -35.03 -30.02 7.01
C ALA A 46 -36.02 -31.04 6.43
N GLU A 47 -37.20 -30.58 6.01
CA GLU A 47 -38.25 -31.39 5.40
C GLU A 47 -37.78 -31.99 4.07
N TYR A 48 -37.05 -31.21 3.27
CA TYR A 48 -36.47 -31.67 2.03
C TYR A 48 -35.43 -32.78 2.26
N LEU A 49 -34.51 -32.61 3.22
CA LEU A 49 -33.46 -33.59 3.54
C LEU A 49 -34.05 -34.89 4.08
N GLN A 50 -35.09 -34.83 4.91
CA GLN A 50 -35.80 -36.02 5.41
C GLN A 50 -36.42 -36.85 4.29
N ALA A 51 -36.78 -36.23 3.16
CA ALA A 51 -37.33 -36.91 2.00
C ALA A 51 -36.24 -37.56 1.10
N GLN A 52 -34.94 -37.36 1.40
CA GLN A 52 -33.85 -37.93 0.60
C GLN A 52 -33.34 -39.24 1.23
N GLY A 53 -33.51 -40.37 0.53
CA GLY A 53 -33.06 -41.69 1.04
C GLY A 53 -31.55 -41.94 0.94
N ASP A 54 -30.85 -41.15 0.14
CA ASP A 54 -29.41 -41.25 -0.15
C ASP A 54 -28.55 -40.27 0.67
N VAL A 55 -29.17 -39.51 1.58
CA VAL A 55 -28.50 -38.49 2.40
C VAL A 55 -28.69 -38.78 3.88
N VAL A 56 -27.60 -38.69 4.64
CA VAL A 56 -27.64 -38.74 6.11
C VAL A 56 -27.73 -37.32 6.66
N GLU A 57 -28.86 -36.97 7.28
CA GLU A 57 -29.03 -35.69 7.98
C GLU A 57 -28.54 -35.79 9.43
N ILE A 58 -27.66 -34.87 9.84
CA ILE A 58 -27.30 -34.60 11.24
C ILE A 58 -27.88 -33.24 11.62
N ARG A 59 -28.69 -33.20 12.69
CA ARG A 59 -29.34 -31.96 13.14
C ARG A 59 -28.55 -31.26 14.23
N GLY A 60 -28.27 -29.98 14.00
CA GLY A 60 -27.70 -29.05 14.97
C GLY A 60 -28.75 -28.18 15.67
N ASP A 61 -28.28 -27.29 16.52
CA ASP A 61 -29.10 -26.41 17.35
C ASP A 61 -29.11 -24.94 16.89
N GLY A 62 -28.49 -24.63 15.74
CA GLY A 62 -28.31 -23.25 15.27
C GLY A 62 -26.98 -22.61 15.67
N ASN A 63 -26.15 -23.31 16.45
CA ASN A 63 -24.94 -22.75 17.03
C ASN A 63 -23.68 -23.57 16.73
N LEU A 64 -23.73 -24.56 15.84
CA LEU A 64 -22.54 -25.31 15.44
C LEU A 64 -21.60 -24.44 14.61
N TRP A 65 -22.14 -23.60 13.73
CA TRP A 65 -21.37 -22.90 12.68
C TRP A 65 -20.55 -23.90 11.83
N TRP A 66 -19.78 -23.41 10.86
CA TRP A 66 -19.01 -24.28 9.96
C TRP A 66 -18.09 -25.26 10.72
N GLY A 67 -17.30 -24.79 11.69
CA GLY A 67 -16.35 -25.61 12.42
C GLY A 67 -17.01 -26.66 13.31
N GLY A 68 -18.18 -26.37 13.88
CA GLY A 68 -18.94 -27.35 14.66
C GLY A 68 -19.63 -28.36 13.77
N ALA A 69 -20.20 -27.92 12.65
CA ALA A 69 -20.86 -28.79 11.70
C ALA A 69 -19.88 -29.80 11.09
N ILE A 70 -18.67 -29.36 10.69
CA ILE A 70 -17.62 -30.28 10.24
C ILE A 70 -17.20 -31.25 11.35
N ALA A 71 -17.13 -30.81 12.61
CA ALA A 71 -16.78 -31.69 13.72
C ALA A 71 -17.82 -32.79 13.95
N GLU A 72 -19.12 -32.47 13.90
CA GLU A 72 -20.20 -33.46 14.03
C GLU A 72 -20.26 -34.40 12.83
N GLY A 73 -20.09 -33.90 11.61
CA GLY A 73 -19.99 -34.74 10.41
C GLY A 73 -18.82 -35.73 10.50
N LEU A 74 -17.64 -35.26 10.89
CA LEU A 74 -16.45 -36.11 11.08
C LEU A 74 -16.68 -37.16 12.17
N LYS A 75 -17.31 -36.80 13.29
CA LYS A 75 -17.65 -37.73 14.37
C LYS A 75 -18.54 -38.88 13.88
N HIS A 76 -19.43 -38.60 12.94
CA HIS A 76 -20.31 -39.60 12.34
C HIS A 76 -19.56 -40.54 11.38
N VAL A 77 -18.73 -40.02 10.48
CA VAL A 77 -18.12 -40.82 9.40
C VAL A 77 -16.80 -41.49 9.78
N LEU A 78 -15.98 -40.87 10.65
CA LEU A 78 -14.64 -41.37 10.96
C LEU A 78 -14.61 -42.76 11.61
N PRO A 79 -15.58 -43.19 12.45
CA PRO A 79 -15.57 -44.54 13.02
C PRO A 79 -15.65 -45.63 11.96
N SER A 80 -16.37 -45.40 10.85
CA SER A 80 -16.56 -46.40 9.80
C SER A 80 -15.52 -46.36 8.68
N CYS A 81 -14.72 -45.29 8.58
CA CYS A 81 -13.73 -45.09 7.52
C CYS A 81 -12.67 -46.20 7.46
N GLN A 82 -12.25 -46.58 6.25
CA GLN A 82 -11.10 -47.45 6.00
C GLN A 82 -9.85 -46.61 5.65
N ALA A 83 -8.71 -47.26 5.44
CA ALA A 83 -7.44 -46.58 5.19
C ALA A 83 -7.44 -45.82 3.85
N GLU A 84 -8.11 -46.39 2.86
CA GLU A 84 -8.27 -45.87 1.50
C GLU A 84 -9.45 -44.92 1.34
N ASP A 85 -10.18 -44.60 2.41
CA ASP A 85 -11.34 -43.70 2.33
C ASP A 85 -10.91 -42.23 2.38
N TYR A 86 -11.73 -41.36 1.78
CA TYR A 86 -11.53 -39.92 1.78
C TYR A 86 -12.67 -39.19 2.51
N ILE A 87 -12.37 -37.98 2.96
CA ILE A 87 -13.33 -36.99 3.44
C ILE A 87 -13.33 -35.82 2.48
N LEU A 88 -14.50 -35.49 1.93
CA LEU A 88 -14.72 -34.32 1.08
C LEU A 88 -15.49 -33.26 1.86
N LEU A 89 -14.84 -32.13 2.14
CA LEU A 89 -15.50 -30.97 2.73
C LEU A 89 -16.05 -30.09 1.62
N LEU A 90 -17.36 -29.83 1.66
CA LEU A 90 -18.05 -28.99 0.69
C LEU A 90 -18.90 -27.93 1.40
N ASN A 91 -19.13 -26.82 0.72
CA ASN A 91 -20.17 -25.88 1.11
C ASN A 91 -21.46 -26.19 0.33
N ASN A 92 -22.61 -25.82 0.88
CA ASN A 92 -23.88 -26.04 0.20
C ASN A 92 -24.10 -25.10 -1.00
N ASP A 93 -23.43 -23.95 -1.04
CA ASP A 93 -23.51 -22.95 -2.11
C ASP A 93 -22.53 -23.21 -3.27
N THR A 94 -22.29 -24.49 -3.59
CA THR A 94 -21.34 -24.90 -4.63
C THR A 94 -21.91 -25.91 -5.61
N TRP A 95 -21.41 -25.90 -6.84
CA TRP A 95 -21.72 -26.90 -7.86
C TRP A 95 -20.51 -27.17 -8.75
N PHE A 96 -20.53 -28.30 -9.44
CA PHE A 96 -19.39 -28.83 -10.18
C PHE A 96 -19.84 -29.91 -11.18
N ASP A 97 -18.96 -30.23 -12.12
CA ASP A 97 -19.23 -31.20 -13.19
C ASP A 97 -19.11 -32.66 -12.72
N GLY A 98 -19.61 -33.60 -13.52
CA GLY A 98 -19.76 -35.01 -13.15
C GLY A 98 -18.47 -35.78 -12.84
N ASN A 99 -17.29 -35.29 -13.24
CA ASN A 99 -16.00 -35.95 -12.97
C ASN A 99 -15.21 -35.27 -11.83
N TYR A 100 -15.84 -34.34 -11.10
CA TYR A 100 -15.17 -33.51 -10.10
C TYR A 100 -14.56 -34.30 -8.95
N VAL A 101 -15.34 -35.18 -8.30
CA VAL A 101 -14.87 -35.98 -7.15
C VAL A 101 -13.78 -36.96 -7.58
N GLU A 102 -13.94 -37.58 -8.75
CA GLU A 102 -12.92 -38.43 -9.34
C GLU A 102 -11.62 -37.67 -9.58
N THR A 103 -11.71 -36.46 -10.13
CA THR A 103 -10.54 -35.60 -10.37
C THR A 103 -9.78 -35.30 -9.08
N LEU A 104 -10.48 -35.01 -7.97
CA LEU A 104 -9.85 -34.80 -6.66
C LEU A 104 -9.14 -36.06 -6.17
N VAL A 105 -9.79 -37.23 -6.24
CA VAL A 105 -9.22 -38.52 -5.80
C VAL A 105 -7.97 -38.87 -6.63
N GLN A 106 -8.05 -38.76 -7.96
CA GLN A 106 -6.92 -39.05 -8.83
C GLN A 106 -5.75 -38.09 -8.60
N THR A 107 -6.06 -36.80 -8.38
CA THR A 107 -5.03 -35.81 -8.02
C THR A 107 -4.36 -36.16 -6.69
N SER A 108 -5.12 -36.61 -5.69
CA SER A 108 -4.60 -36.98 -4.38
C SER A 108 -3.61 -38.14 -4.50
N LYS A 109 -4.02 -39.22 -5.19
CA LYS A 109 -3.20 -40.40 -5.44
C LYS A 109 -1.93 -40.08 -6.23
N ALA A 110 -2.05 -39.32 -7.30
CA ALA A 110 -0.91 -38.90 -8.13
C ALA A 110 0.13 -38.06 -7.36
N ASN A 111 -0.27 -37.45 -6.24
CA ASN A 111 0.58 -36.64 -5.39
C ASN A 111 0.89 -37.31 -4.03
N GLY A 112 0.80 -38.64 -3.96
CA GLY A 112 1.18 -39.40 -2.76
C GLY A 112 0.23 -39.22 -1.59
N GLU A 113 -1.08 -39.34 -1.86
CA GLU A 113 -2.16 -39.12 -0.88
C GLU A 113 -2.19 -37.67 -0.34
N ALA A 114 -2.07 -36.71 -1.25
CA ALA A 114 -2.14 -35.29 -0.92
C ALA A 114 -3.54 -34.87 -0.46
N ALA A 115 -3.62 -33.80 0.33
CA ALA A 115 -4.88 -33.08 0.49
C ALA A 115 -5.09 -32.19 -0.74
N VAL A 116 -6.27 -32.26 -1.35
CA VAL A 116 -6.54 -31.63 -2.64
C VAL A 116 -7.73 -30.69 -2.55
N GLY A 117 -7.50 -29.42 -2.83
CA GLY A 117 -8.54 -28.41 -2.99
C GLY A 117 -8.89 -28.14 -4.45
N SER A 118 -9.93 -27.35 -4.63
CA SER A 118 -10.47 -26.96 -5.94
C SER A 118 -10.10 -25.54 -6.35
N VAL A 119 -10.01 -25.32 -7.66
CA VAL A 119 -10.05 -23.98 -8.23
C VAL A 119 -11.47 -23.45 -8.17
N ILE A 120 -11.64 -22.19 -7.74
CA ILE A 120 -12.95 -21.57 -7.62
C ILE A 120 -13.22 -20.73 -8.86
N HIS A 121 -14.35 -21.02 -9.51
CA HIS A 121 -14.88 -20.27 -10.64
C HIS A 121 -16.12 -19.45 -10.23
N GLU A 122 -16.31 -18.32 -10.90
CA GLU A 122 -17.50 -17.49 -10.83
C GLU A 122 -18.07 -17.35 -12.25
N GLU A 123 -19.35 -17.71 -12.44
CA GLU A 123 -19.97 -17.82 -13.78
C GLU A 123 -19.99 -16.49 -14.55
N GLU A 124 -20.10 -15.36 -13.86
CA GLU A 124 -20.25 -14.03 -14.47
C GLU A 124 -18.90 -13.33 -14.75
N LYS A 125 -17.77 -14.00 -14.50
CA LYS A 125 -16.43 -13.40 -14.60
C LYS A 125 -15.62 -13.96 -15.78
N ASP A 126 -14.84 -13.09 -16.45
CA ASP A 126 -13.89 -13.48 -17.49
C ASP A 126 -12.46 -12.97 -17.18
N PRO A 127 -11.46 -13.86 -16.99
CA PRO A 127 -11.60 -15.31 -16.87
C PRO A 127 -12.37 -15.69 -15.59
N PRO A 128 -13.04 -16.87 -15.57
CA PRO A 128 -13.94 -17.25 -14.48
C PRO A 128 -13.20 -17.57 -13.17
N ILE A 129 -11.88 -17.82 -13.22
CA ILE A 129 -11.08 -18.16 -12.05
C ILE A 129 -11.01 -16.97 -11.08
N VAL A 130 -11.44 -17.20 -9.84
CA VAL A 130 -11.38 -16.21 -8.75
C VAL A 130 -10.42 -16.58 -7.63
N SER A 131 -10.07 -17.86 -7.50
CA SER A 131 -9.16 -18.35 -6.46
C SER A 131 -8.52 -19.67 -6.87
N ILE A 132 -7.19 -19.79 -6.69
CA ILE A 132 -6.44 -21.05 -6.84
C ILE A 132 -5.79 -21.48 -5.51
N GLY A 133 -6.22 -20.87 -4.40
CA GLY A 133 -5.86 -21.25 -3.05
C GLY A 133 -5.00 -20.22 -2.29
N PRO A 134 -5.01 -20.29 -0.96
CA PRO A 134 -4.39 -19.29 -0.10
C PRO A 134 -2.86 -19.43 0.00
N ARG A 135 -2.19 -18.28 0.06
CA ARG A 135 -0.82 -18.09 0.55
C ARG A 135 -0.85 -17.38 1.89
N ILE A 136 0.00 -17.81 2.82
CA ILE A 136 -0.05 -17.38 4.22
C ILE A 136 1.34 -16.96 4.70
N ASN A 137 1.47 -15.68 5.05
CA ASN A 137 2.63 -15.17 5.79
C ASN A 137 2.26 -15.00 7.26
N ILE A 138 2.64 -15.98 8.09
CA ILE A 138 2.40 -15.99 9.53
C ILE A 138 3.07 -14.79 10.22
N ASN A 139 4.24 -14.36 9.75
CA ASN A 139 4.98 -13.26 10.38
C ASN A 139 4.33 -11.89 10.13
N ARG A 140 3.68 -11.71 8.99
CA ARG A 140 2.98 -10.48 8.61
C ARG A 140 1.46 -10.55 8.86
N PHE A 141 0.95 -11.67 9.36
CA PHE A 141 -0.48 -11.96 9.46
C PHE A 141 -1.23 -11.64 8.17
N ALA A 142 -0.63 -12.04 7.05
CA ALA A 142 -1.17 -11.79 5.73
C ALA A 142 -1.64 -13.11 5.13
N ILE A 143 -2.82 -13.05 4.52
CA ILE A 143 -3.39 -14.11 3.71
C ILE A 143 -3.83 -13.45 2.42
N TRP A 144 -3.44 -14.03 1.30
CA TRP A 144 -3.86 -13.61 -0.03
C TRP A 144 -4.01 -14.84 -0.92
N ASP A 145 -4.60 -14.67 -2.09
CA ASP A 145 -4.77 -15.76 -3.04
C ASP A 145 -3.54 -15.90 -3.93
N LEU A 146 -3.08 -17.13 -4.16
CA LEU A 146 -1.96 -17.42 -5.07
C LEU A 146 -2.23 -16.88 -6.49
N LEU A 147 -3.50 -16.79 -6.91
CA LEU A 147 -3.88 -16.20 -8.20
C LEU A 147 -3.31 -14.78 -8.37
N SER A 148 -3.23 -14.01 -7.28
CA SER A 148 -2.71 -12.64 -7.33
C SER A 148 -1.20 -12.56 -7.57
N GLU A 149 -0.46 -13.65 -7.37
CA GLU A 149 0.97 -13.76 -7.71
C GLU A 149 1.23 -14.11 -9.18
N LEU A 150 0.20 -14.59 -9.89
CA LEU A 150 0.31 -14.99 -11.30
C LEU A 150 0.19 -13.79 -12.24
N SER A 151 0.94 -13.83 -13.34
CA SER A 151 0.78 -12.89 -14.46
C SER A 151 -0.59 -13.06 -15.14
N LYS A 152 -1.07 -12.04 -15.86
CA LYS A 152 -2.33 -12.13 -16.62
C LYS A 152 -2.35 -13.29 -17.63
N ALA A 153 -1.20 -13.64 -18.21
CA ALA A 153 -1.09 -14.77 -19.12
C ALA A 153 -1.30 -16.11 -18.39
N GLN A 154 -0.67 -16.28 -17.22
CA GLN A 154 -0.83 -17.46 -16.38
C GLN A 154 -2.23 -17.57 -15.79
N GLN A 155 -2.91 -16.46 -15.49
CA GLN A 155 -4.31 -16.49 -15.05
C GLN A 155 -5.25 -16.99 -16.16
N ARG A 156 -4.93 -16.71 -17.43
CA ARG A 156 -5.71 -17.19 -18.59
C ARG A 156 -5.39 -18.64 -18.95
N SER A 157 -4.16 -19.08 -18.70
CA SER A 157 -3.71 -20.44 -18.95
C SER A 157 -2.94 -20.95 -17.73
N PRO A 158 -3.66 -21.35 -16.66
CA PRO A 158 -3.03 -21.77 -15.43
C PRO A 158 -2.44 -23.18 -15.56
N ASP A 159 -1.39 -23.44 -14.79
CA ASP A 159 -0.84 -24.78 -14.63
C ASP A 159 -1.90 -25.77 -14.12
N SER A 160 -1.68 -27.05 -14.37
CA SER A 160 -2.64 -28.11 -14.00
C SER A 160 -2.84 -28.24 -12.49
N GLN A 161 -1.84 -27.86 -11.69
CA GLN A 161 -1.84 -28.01 -10.24
C GLN A 161 -0.95 -26.94 -9.58
N TYR A 162 -1.30 -26.53 -8.37
CA TYR A 162 -0.52 -25.60 -7.56
C TYR A 162 -0.31 -26.12 -6.15
N ARG A 163 0.88 -25.88 -5.59
CA ARG A 163 1.14 -26.03 -4.15
C ARG A 163 0.72 -24.76 -3.41
N VAL A 164 0.04 -24.93 -2.28
CA VAL A 164 -0.54 -23.83 -1.50
C VAL A 164 -0.24 -23.99 -0.01
N ASP A 165 -0.42 -22.92 0.77
CA ASP A 165 -0.12 -22.93 2.20
C ASP A 165 -1.28 -23.46 3.06
N ALA A 166 -2.51 -23.41 2.53
CA ALA A 166 -3.72 -23.94 3.16
C ALA A 166 -4.76 -24.30 2.08
N LEU A 167 -5.88 -24.91 2.47
CA LEU A 167 -6.98 -25.28 1.58
C LEU A 167 -8.30 -24.75 2.15
N SER A 168 -9.18 -24.25 1.28
CA SER A 168 -10.48 -23.73 1.70
C SER A 168 -11.46 -24.86 2.00
N GLY A 169 -12.45 -24.62 2.86
CA GLY A 169 -13.55 -25.57 3.10
C GLY A 169 -14.50 -25.76 1.90
N ARG A 170 -14.25 -25.07 0.79
CA ARG A 170 -15.14 -24.99 -0.39
C ARG A 170 -14.68 -25.98 -1.46
N GLY A 171 -14.83 -27.27 -1.19
CA GLY A 171 -14.40 -28.34 -2.09
C GLY A 171 -12.96 -28.74 -1.84
N THR A 172 -12.73 -29.46 -0.73
CA THR A 172 -11.42 -30.02 -0.41
C THR A 172 -11.52 -31.47 0.04
N LEU A 173 -10.74 -32.32 -0.62
CA LEU A 173 -10.59 -33.73 -0.34
C LEU A 173 -9.37 -33.99 0.55
N TYR A 174 -9.55 -34.82 1.57
CA TYR A 174 -8.49 -35.28 2.45
C TYR A 174 -8.54 -36.81 2.58
N PRO A 175 -7.40 -37.51 2.61
CA PRO A 175 -7.37 -38.88 3.10
C PRO A 175 -7.94 -38.97 4.52
N ALA A 176 -8.88 -39.89 4.77
CA ALA A 176 -9.62 -39.94 6.03
C ALA A 176 -8.72 -40.23 7.24
N LEU A 177 -7.63 -40.97 7.03
CA LEU A 177 -6.64 -41.27 8.07
C LEU A 177 -5.99 -40.01 8.68
N LEU A 178 -5.90 -38.89 7.94
CA LEU A 178 -5.34 -37.65 8.47
C LEU A 178 -6.14 -37.13 9.67
N PHE A 179 -7.47 -37.23 9.59
CA PHE A 179 -8.35 -36.81 10.67
C PHE A 179 -8.29 -37.76 11.87
N ARG A 180 -8.13 -39.08 11.66
CA ARG A 180 -7.89 -40.03 12.76
C ARG A 180 -6.57 -39.75 13.46
N LYS A 181 -5.51 -39.48 12.70
CA LYS A 181 -4.15 -39.32 13.24
C LYS A 181 -3.92 -37.98 13.92
N TYR A 182 -4.45 -36.89 13.35
CA TYR A 182 -4.12 -35.53 13.81
C TYR A 182 -5.33 -34.78 14.40
N GLY A 183 -6.55 -35.31 14.26
CA GLY A 183 -7.79 -34.73 14.76
C GLY A 183 -8.60 -33.94 13.72
N GLY A 184 -9.88 -33.71 14.04
CA GLY A 184 -10.87 -32.95 13.25
C GLY A 184 -10.80 -31.43 13.40
N ALA A 185 -11.91 -30.78 13.05
CA ALA A 185 -12.14 -29.37 13.34
C ALA A 185 -12.14 -29.09 14.85
N ARG A 186 -11.80 -27.85 15.24
CA ARG A 186 -11.67 -27.41 16.65
C ARG A 186 -12.70 -26.31 16.97
N PRO A 187 -14.01 -26.61 17.02
CA PRO A 187 -15.07 -25.60 17.06
C PRO A 187 -15.02 -24.68 18.29
N ARG A 188 -14.49 -25.15 19.43
CA ARG A 188 -14.29 -24.31 20.63
C ARG A 188 -13.28 -23.18 20.41
N LEU A 189 -12.32 -23.37 19.51
CA LEU A 189 -11.26 -22.40 19.22
C LEU A 189 -11.56 -21.61 17.94
N LEU A 190 -11.93 -22.33 16.87
CA LEU A 190 -12.25 -21.80 15.56
C LEU A 190 -13.63 -22.31 15.13
N PRO A 191 -14.72 -21.66 15.60
CA PRO A 191 -16.08 -22.11 15.30
C PRO A 191 -16.49 -21.89 13.85
N HIS A 192 -15.85 -20.96 13.14
CA HIS A 192 -16.24 -20.61 11.77
C HIS A 192 -15.02 -20.32 10.88
N TYR A 193 -14.57 -19.07 10.80
CA TYR A 193 -13.43 -18.69 9.95
C TYR A 193 -12.10 -19.28 10.43
N MET A 194 -11.20 -19.52 9.46
CA MET A 194 -9.86 -20.08 9.65
C MET A 194 -9.80 -21.54 10.12
N ALA A 195 -10.95 -22.18 10.34
CA ALA A 195 -11.01 -23.57 10.77
C ALA A 195 -10.50 -24.53 9.68
N ASP A 196 -10.90 -24.30 8.43
CA ASP A 196 -10.43 -25.00 7.24
C ASP A 196 -8.90 -24.85 7.05
N TYR A 197 -8.40 -23.61 7.15
CA TYR A 197 -6.98 -23.33 7.00
C TYR A 197 -6.15 -23.98 8.12
N GLU A 198 -6.67 -23.99 9.35
CA GLU A 198 -5.98 -24.66 10.46
C GLU A 198 -5.83 -26.16 10.21
N ILE A 199 -6.89 -26.82 9.73
CA ILE A 199 -6.87 -28.25 9.40
C ILE A 199 -5.81 -28.53 8.34
N ALA A 200 -5.87 -27.79 7.21
CA ALA A 200 -4.93 -27.97 6.10
C ALA A 200 -3.47 -27.74 6.55
N MET A 201 -3.19 -26.63 7.23
CA MET A 201 -1.85 -26.31 7.72
C MET A 201 -1.34 -27.29 8.78
N ARG A 202 -2.24 -27.86 9.59
CA ARG A 202 -1.89 -28.89 10.57
C ARG A 202 -1.44 -30.18 9.87
N PHE A 203 -2.12 -30.59 8.81
CA PHE A 203 -1.68 -31.73 8.00
C PHE A 203 -0.40 -31.43 7.22
N ALA A 204 -0.25 -30.21 6.68
CA ALA A 204 0.97 -29.78 5.98
C ALA A 204 2.21 -29.84 6.90
N ARG A 205 2.09 -29.38 8.15
CA ARG A 205 3.16 -29.50 9.16
C ARG A 205 3.53 -30.95 9.48
N ALA A 206 2.64 -31.89 9.21
CA ALA A 206 2.90 -33.31 9.36
C ALA A 206 3.44 -33.97 8.07
N GLY A 207 3.79 -33.17 7.06
CA GLY A 207 4.41 -33.61 5.81
C GLY A 207 3.42 -33.89 4.67
N VAL A 208 2.12 -33.63 4.85
CA VAL A 208 1.11 -33.88 3.81
C VAL A 208 1.18 -32.77 2.75
N PRO A 209 1.33 -33.10 1.45
CA PRO A 209 1.26 -32.09 0.39
C PRO A 209 -0.14 -31.46 0.33
N LEU A 210 -0.20 -30.14 0.19
CA LEU A 210 -1.43 -29.41 -0.10
C LEU A 210 -1.41 -28.97 -1.56
N ILE A 211 -2.37 -29.46 -2.34
CA ILE A 211 -2.45 -29.24 -3.77
C ILE A 211 -3.81 -28.63 -4.12
N VAL A 212 -3.83 -27.68 -5.04
CA VAL A 212 -5.06 -27.26 -5.72
C VAL A 212 -4.99 -27.75 -7.16
N SER A 213 -6.01 -28.49 -7.58
CA SER A 213 -6.14 -28.96 -8.96
C SER A 213 -6.95 -27.97 -9.77
N THR A 214 -6.41 -27.45 -10.88
CA THR A 214 -7.17 -26.57 -11.78
C THR A 214 -8.17 -27.33 -12.65
N LYS A 215 -8.10 -28.65 -12.66
CA LYS A 215 -9.09 -29.53 -13.28
C LYS A 215 -10.28 -29.82 -12.35
N ALA A 216 -10.11 -29.72 -11.03
CA ALA A 216 -11.19 -29.85 -10.07
C ALA A 216 -11.87 -28.49 -9.89
N ILE A 217 -12.70 -28.12 -10.87
CA ILE A 217 -13.41 -26.84 -10.91
C ILE A 217 -14.62 -26.90 -9.99
N ILE A 218 -14.72 -25.92 -9.08
CA ILE A 218 -15.92 -25.68 -8.29
C ILE A 218 -16.46 -24.29 -8.56
N TYR A 219 -17.76 -24.20 -8.84
CA TYR A 219 -18.45 -22.94 -9.04
C TYR A 219 -19.08 -22.48 -7.73
N SER A 220 -19.10 -21.17 -7.53
CA SER A 220 -19.62 -20.49 -6.33
C SER A 220 -20.24 -19.16 -6.74
N PRO A 221 -21.28 -18.68 -6.05
CA PRO A 221 -21.86 -17.38 -6.35
C PRO A 221 -20.88 -16.22 -6.04
N PRO A 222 -21.00 -15.07 -6.73
CA PRO A 222 -20.24 -13.86 -6.42
C PRO A 222 -20.48 -13.46 -4.97
N VAL A 223 -19.40 -13.21 -4.23
CA VAL A 223 -19.44 -12.56 -2.91
C VAL A 223 -20.21 -13.34 -1.82
N TYR A 224 -19.67 -14.46 -1.34
CA TYR A 224 -20.09 -14.96 -0.01
C TYR A 224 -18.94 -15.44 0.87
N GLY A 225 -18.91 -14.89 2.09
CA GLY A 225 -17.98 -15.20 3.16
C GLY A 225 -17.19 -13.99 3.69
N ASN A 226 -16.94 -12.95 2.89
CA ASN A 226 -16.04 -11.86 3.27
C ASN A 226 -16.61 -10.43 3.16
N ASP A 227 -17.85 -10.24 2.68
CA ASP A 227 -18.43 -8.90 2.65
C ASP A 227 -18.87 -8.45 4.05
N VAL A 228 -18.08 -7.55 4.60
CA VAL A 228 -18.27 -6.92 5.91
C VAL A 228 -18.65 -5.45 5.78
N SER A 229 -18.91 -4.95 4.57
CA SER A 229 -19.16 -3.53 4.28
C SER A 229 -20.34 -2.97 5.08
N ARG A 230 -21.36 -3.81 5.33
CA ARG A 230 -22.57 -3.46 6.08
C ARG A 230 -22.45 -3.66 7.59
N LEU A 231 -21.33 -4.19 8.10
CA LEU A 231 -21.13 -4.43 9.53
C LEU A 231 -20.57 -3.18 10.23
N SER A 232 -21.08 -2.89 11.43
CA SER A 232 -20.43 -1.90 12.31
C SER A 232 -18.99 -2.31 12.63
N TRP A 233 -18.13 -1.35 12.93
CA TRP A 233 -16.71 -1.61 13.23
C TRP A 233 -16.53 -2.65 14.35
N LYS A 234 -17.38 -2.63 15.40
CA LYS A 234 -17.38 -3.63 16.47
C LYS A 234 -17.70 -5.03 15.94
N LYS A 235 -18.76 -5.17 15.14
CA LYS A 235 -19.15 -6.46 14.55
C LYS A 235 -18.10 -6.96 13.56
N ARG A 236 -17.41 -6.08 12.84
CA ARG A 236 -16.30 -6.43 11.95
C ARG A 236 -15.07 -6.91 12.72
N LEU A 237 -14.75 -6.38 13.90
CA LEU A 237 -13.57 -6.81 14.67
C LEU A 237 -13.84 -7.98 15.62
N PHE A 238 -15.07 -8.16 16.09
CA PHE A 238 -15.39 -9.10 17.16
C PHE A 238 -16.56 -10.05 16.85
N GLY A 239 -17.29 -9.83 15.75
CA GLY A 239 -18.39 -10.70 15.35
C GLY A 239 -17.90 -12.04 14.84
N ARG A 240 -18.63 -13.13 15.15
CA ARG A 240 -18.33 -14.49 14.64
C ARG A 240 -18.50 -14.62 13.13
N ARG A 241 -19.39 -13.79 12.54
CA ARG A 241 -19.62 -13.66 11.08
C ARG A 241 -18.57 -12.80 10.36
N SER A 242 -17.54 -12.34 11.06
CA SER A 242 -16.50 -11.53 10.42
C SER A 242 -15.24 -12.35 10.20
N PRO A 243 -14.72 -12.44 8.96
CA PRO A 243 -13.39 -13.01 8.70
C PRO A 243 -12.26 -12.16 9.32
N HIS A 244 -12.56 -10.92 9.72
CA HIS A 244 -11.61 -10.02 10.37
C HIS A 244 -11.67 -10.08 11.90
N ASN A 245 -12.36 -11.07 12.46
CA ASN A 245 -12.43 -11.25 13.90
C ASN A 245 -11.02 -11.37 14.52
N VAL A 246 -10.66 -10.41 15.36
CA VAL A 246 -9.29 -10.28 15.89
C VAL A 246 -8.92 -11.46 16.78
N PHE A 247 -9.86 -11.94 17.60
CA PHE A 247 -9.63 -13.08 18.49
C PHE A 247 -9.48 -14.37 17.71
N GLN A 248 -10.35 -14.65 16.74
CA GLN A 248 -10.25 -15.86 15.91
C GLN A 248 -8.97 -15.88 15.09
N ARG A 249 -8.54 -14.73 14.54
CA ARG A 249 -7.26 -14.63 13.84
C ARG A 249 -6.08 -14.85 14.79
N LEU A 250 -6.10 -14.26 15.99
CA LEU A 250 -5.05 -14.48 16.99
C LEU A 250 -4.96 -15.95 17.38
N ILE A 251 -6.09 -16.60 17.63
CA ILE A 251 -6.16 -18.04 17.92
C ILE A 251 -5.58 -18.83 16.74
N PHE A 252 -6.03 -18.57 15.52
CA PHE A 252 -5.52 -19.24 14.31
C PHE A 252 -3.99 -19.14 14.22
N TYR A 253 -3.43 -17.93 14.27
CA TYR A 253 -1.97 -17.76 14.19
C TYR A 253 -1.22 -18.38 15.36
N SER A 254 -1.85 -18.45 16.54
CA SER A 254 -1.30 -19.16 17.70
C SER A 254 -1.37 -20.68 17.55
N LEU A 255 -2.28 -21.23 16.75
CA LEU A 255 -2.35 -22.67 16.46
C LEU A 255 -1.37 -23.09 15.37
N VAL A 256 -1.19 -22.27 14.34
CA VAL A 256 -0.36 -22.62 13.17
C VAL A 256 1.10 -22.21 13.29
N GLY A 257 1.43 -21.18 14.08
CA GLY A 257 2.79 -20.69 14.25
C GLY A 257 3.72 -21.63 15.03
N SER A 258 5.04 -21.42 14.86
CA SER A 258 6.10 -21.98 15.70
C SER A 258 6.03 -21.44 17.14
N PRO A 259 6.66 -22.07 18.15
CA PRO A 259 6.60 -21.59 19.54
C PRO A 259 6.90 -20.09 19.70
N VAL A 260 7.94 -19.59 19.02
CA VAL A 260 8.29 -18.16 19.00
C VAL A 260 7.21 -17.31 18.35
N GLN A 261 6.64 -17.77 17.23
CA GLN A 261 5.56 -17.06 16.54
C GLN A 261 4.29 -16.97 17.39
N ARG A 262 3.98 -18.01 18.18
CA ARG A 262 2.84 -18.03 19.11
C ARG A 262 3.02 -16.99 20.21
N LEU A 263 4.18 -17.01 20.87
CA LEU A 263 4.50 -16.08 21.95
C LEU A 263 4.46 -14.62 21.49
N THR A 264 4.94 -14.36 20.26
CA THR A 264 5.01 -13.01 19.69
C THR A 264 3.74 -12.59 18.93
N ALA A 265 2.74 -13.47 18.77
CA ALA A 265 1.56 -13.19 17.96
C ALA A 265 0.75 -11.97 18.45
N PRO A 266 0.46 -11.81 19.77
CA PRO A 266 -0.29 -10.66 20.26
C PRO A 266 0.40 -9.32 19.96
N PHE A 267 1.72 -9.24 20.20
CA PHE A 267 2.50 -8.02 19.99
C PHE A 267 2.58 -7.63 18.52
N ARG A 268 2.89 -8.58 17.64
CA ARG A 268 2.98 -8.32 16.21
C ARG A 268 1.59 -7.95 15.64
N MET A 269 0.52 -8.58 16.12
CA MET A 269 -0.83 -8.27 15.65
C MET A 269 -1.24 -6.85 16.09
N ALA A 270 -0.91 -6.43 17.31
CA ALA A 270 -1.06 -5.05 17.77
C ALA A 270 -0.25 -4.08 16.90
N TYR A 271 1.01 -4.39 16.61
CA TYR A 271 1.85 -3.59 15.71
C TYR A 271 1.24 -3.43 14.32
N PHE A 272 0.83 -4.52 13.65
CA PHE A 272 0.26 -4.45 12.31
C PHE A 272 -1.14 -3.84 12.28
N PHE A 273 -1.93 -3.98 13.35
CA PHE A 273 -3.22 -3.30 13.49
C PHE A 273 -3.02 -1.79 13.65
N CYS A 274 -2.16 -1.36 14.57
CA CYS A 274 -1.82 0.04 14.75
C CYS A 274 -1.18 0.63 13.49
N ALA A 275 -0.24 -0.09 12.86
CA ALA A 275 0.38 0.33 11.62
C ALA A 275 -0.64 0.47 10.49
N ARG A 276 -1.57 -0.48 10.30
CA ARG A 276 -2.62 -0.37 9.26
C ARG A 276 -3.66 0.71 9.55
N VAL A 277 -3.99 0.98 10.81
CA VAL A 277 -4.86 2.11 11.19
C VAL A 277 -4.12 3.43 10.95
N LEU A 278 -2.87 3.55 11.39
CA LEU A 278 -2.05 4.75 11.21
C LEU A 278 -1.71 5.01 9.73
N LEU A 279 -1.46 3.97 8.93
CA LEU A 279 -1.13 4.09 7.50
C LEU A 279 -2.37 4.16 6.60
N GLY A 280 -3.48 3.52 6.99
CA GLY A 280 -4.68 3.40 6.18
C GLY A 280 -5.79 4.43 6.48
N SER A 281 -5.76 5.11 7.63
CA SER A 281 -6.83 6.04 8.04
C SER A 281 -6.33 7.43 8.45
N MET A 282 -5.24 7.92 7.88
CA MET A 282 -4.87 9.32 8.07
C MET A 282 -5.76 10.18 7.16
N THR A 283 -6.97 10.50 7.65
CA THR A 283 -7.93 11.39 6.97
C THR A 283 -7.23 12.69 6.57
N SER A 284 -7.60 13.28 5.42
CA SER A 284 -6.96 14.53 4.95
C SER A 284 -7.01 15.65 6.00
N ARG A 285 -8.02 15.62 6.88
CA ARG A 285 -8.16 16.52 8.04
C ARG A 285 -7.01 16.39 9.05
N PHE A 286 -6.59 15.17 9.42
CA PHE A 286 -5.47 15.00 10.34
C PHE A 286 -4.13 15.34 9.68
N LYS A 287 -3.95 15.04 8.39
CA LYS A 287 -2.76 15.49 7.63
C LYS A 287 -2.66 17.01 7.59
N LYS A 288 -3.78 17.70 7.31
CA LYS A 288 -3.86 19.17 7.33
C LYS A 288 -3.59 19.73 8.72
N PHE A 289 -4.11 19.10 9.78
CA PHE A 289 -3.84 19.48 11.15
C PHE A 289 -2.36 19.31 11.53
N ALA A 290 -1.77 18.15 11.24
CA ALA A 290 -0.35 17.87 11.50
C ALA A 290 0.57 18.84 10.74
N PHE A 291 0.27 19.10 9.46
CA PHE A 291 0.99 20.11 8.67
C PHE A 291 0.87 21.50 9.28
N SER A 292 -0.33 21.92 9.68
CA SER A 292 -0.58 23.21 10.35
C SER A 292 0.18 23.33 11.68
N PHE A 293 0.17 22.27 12.49
CA PHE A 293 0.89 22.22 13.77
C PHE A 293 2.42 22.34 13.58
N VAL A 294 2.98 21.55 12.65
CA VAL A 294 4.41 21.59 12.33
C VAL A 294 4.80 22.95 11.76
N ARG A 295 3.99 23.52 10.86
CA ARG A 295 4.18 24.88 10.32
C ARG A 295 4.20 25.91 11.43
N ALA A 296 3.22 25.91 12.32
CA ALA A 296 3.14 26.84 13.45
C ALA A 296 4.36 26.73 14.38
N ARG A 297 4.85 25.50 14.62
CA ARG A 297 6.08 25.26 15.40
C ARG A 297 7.31 25.90 14.75
N ARG A 298 7.49 25.69 13.44
CA ARG A 298 8.63 26.22 12.67
C ARG A 298 8.60 27.75 12.56
N LEU A 299 7.43 28.34 12.33
CA LEU A 299 7.29 29.80 12.32
C LEU A 299 7.64 30.42 13.68
N ARG A 300 7.29 29.77 14.79
CA ARG A 300 7.72 30.20 16.12
C ARG A 300 9.23 30.11 16.30
N GLU A 301 9.86 29.07 15.75
CA GLU A 301 11.31 28.89 15.79
C GLU A 301 12.04 30.00 15.03
N LEU A 302 11.60 30.36 13.82
CA LEU A 302 12.16 31.50 13.07
C LEU A 302 12.07 32.81 13.85
N ARG A 303 10.89 33.11 14.44
CA ARG A 303 10.69 34.32 15.25
C ARG A 303 11.61 34.36 16.47
N ARG A 304 11.82 33.23 17.15
CA ARG A 304 12.76 33.14 18.29
C ARG A 304 14.20 33.41 17.88
N HIS A 305 14.57 33.10 16.64
CA HIS A 305 15.88 33.42 16.09
C HIS A 305 15.98 34.87 15.58
N GLY A 306 14.97 35.73 15.83
CA GLY A 306 15.00 37.15 15.46
C GLY A 306 14.60 37.43 14.01
N VAL A 307 13.96 36.47 13.33
CA VAL A 307 13.42 36.70 11.97
C VAL A 307 12.06 37.37 12.07
N SER A 308 11.88 38.47 11.32
CA SER A 308 10.58 39.10 11.14
C SER A 308 9.78 38.31 10.10
N VAL A 309 8.58 37.84 10.46
CA VAL A 309 7.78 36.92 9.65
C VAL A 309 6.34 37.42 9.55
N GLY A 310 5.93 37.75 8.33
CA GLY A 310 4.59 38.19 7.95
C GLY A 310 3.50 37.14 8.12
N ARG A 311 2.30 37.49 7.66
CA ARG A 311 1.10 36.67 7.69
C ARG A 311 1.19 35.57 6.65
N ASP A 312 0.58 34.43 6.97
CA ASP A 312 0.40 33.32 6.02
C ASP A 312 1.67 32.77 5.34
N VAL A 313 2.87 33.01 5.90
CA VAL A 313 4.13 32.37 5.44
C VAL A 313 4.04 30.85 5.52
N VAL A 314 4.44 30.14 4.46
CA VAL A 314 4.37 28.69 4.34
C VAL A 314 5.77 28.08 4.30
N LEU A 315 5.99 27.03 5.11
CA LEU A 315 7.26 26.32 5.20
C LEU A 315 7.05 24.83 4.89
N TYR A 316 7.51 24.37 3.73
CA TYR A 316 7.66 22.94 3.44
C TYR A 316 9.07 22.53 3.87
N GLY A 317 9.21 21.58 4.80
CA GLY A 317 10.53 21.34 5.42
C GLY A 317 10.97 22.47 6.38
N ALA A 318 12.15 22.30 6.99
CA ALA A 318 12.74 23.30 7.89
C ALA A 318 13.89 24.01 7.16
N PRO A 319 13.89 25.35 7.04
CA PRO A 319 15.02 26.06 6.46
C PRO A 319 16.23 26.03 7.40
N LEU A 320 17.42 26.16 6.85
CA LEU A 320 18.67 26.36 7.59
C LEU A 320 18.87 27.87 7.80
N LEU A 321 18.89 28.28 9.06
CA LEU A 321 18.99 29.69 9.45
C LEU A 321 20.32 29.96 10.14
N GLN A 322 21.04 30.98 9.68
CA GLN A 322 22.19 31.56 10.36
C GLN A 322 21.96 33.07 10.45
N ARG A 323 21.96 33.64 11.66
CA ARG A 323 21.72 35.08 11.83
C ARG A 323 22.80 35.71 12.70
N HIS A 324 23.52 36.68 12.15
CA HIS A 324 24.38 37.55 12.95
C HIS A 324 23.52 38.34 13.97
N PRO A 325 23.92 38.50 15.24
CA PRO A 325 23.11 39.16 16.27
C PRO A 325 22.57 40.55 15.86
N ASP A 326 23.41 41.36 15.22
CA ASP A 326 23.08 42.72 14.76
C ASP A 326 22.61 42.80 13.30
N SER A 327 21.95 41.76 12.80
CA SER A 327 21.44 41.70 11.42
C SER A 327 19.93 41.50 11.36
N GLU A 328 19.34 41.77 10.20
CA GLU A 328 17.90 41.69 9.97
C GLU A 328 17.57 40.66 8.88
N ILE A 329 16.61 39.77 9.16
CA ILE A 329 16.00 38.90 8.16
C ILE A 329 14.49 39.13 8.21
N HIS A 330 13.91 39.49 7.09
CA HIS A 330 12.48 39.77 6.95
C HIS A 330 11.85 38.92 5.84
N LEU A 331 10.79 38.19 6.21
CA LEU A 331 9.90 37.47 5.31
C LEU A 331 8.54 38.18 5.35
N ASP A 332 8.09 38.69 4.22
CA ASP A 332 6.80 39.38 4.11
C ASP A 332 5.62 38.39 4.04
N ASP A 333 4.41 38.90 3.86
CA ASP A 333 3.18 38.13 3.79
C ASP A 333 3.21 37.07 2.67
N ARG A 334 2.70 35.87 2.95
CA ARG A 334 2.50 34.77 1.97
C ARG A 334 3.76 34.26 1.27
N VAL A 335 4.96 34.55 1.80
CA VAL A 335 6.21 33.91 1.33
C VAL A 335 6.14 32.39 1.51
N VAL A 336 6.59 31.64 0.50
CA VAL A 336 6.66 30.17 0.51
C VAL A 336 8.10 29.71 0.42
N LEU A 337 8.58 29.00 1.44
CA LEU A 337 9.89 28.36 1.45
C LEU A 337 9.75 26.85 1.37
N CYS A 338 10.29 26.25 0.30
CA CYS A 338 10.31 24.81 0.07
C CYS A 338 11.70 24.23 0.31
N SER A 339 11.86 23.53 1.42
CA SER A 339 13.08 22.94 1.96
C SER A 339 13.06 21.40 1.96
N ASP A 340 12.11 20.78 1.25
CA ASP A 340 11.91 19.34 1.24
C ASP A 340 11.45 18.87 -0.15
N SER A 341 12.28 18.04 -0.79
CA SER A 341 12.09 17.55 -2.17
C SER A 341 10.76 16.81 -2.39
N ARG A 342 10.07 16.38 -1.33
CA ARG A 342 8.75 15.74 -1.45
C ARG A 342 7.64 16.71 -1.87
N PHE A 343 7.87 18.01 -1.81
CA PHE A 343 6.88 19.05 -2.08
C PHE A 343 7.19 19.88 -3.34
N THR A 344 8.17 19.47 -4.14
CA THR A 344 8.52 20.12 -5.41
C THR A 344 8.89 19.06 -6.44
N ALA A 345 8.75 19.38 -7.74
CA ALA A 345 9.04 18.44 -8.82
C ALA A 345 10.54 18.18 -9.00
N LEU A 346 11.38 19.16 -8.66
CA LEU A 346 12.84 19.05 -8.74
C LEU A 346 13.42 18.65 -7.39
N ALA A 347 14.41 17.76 -7.38
CA ALA A 347 15.15 17.44 -6.18
C ALA A 347 15.94 18.66 -5.68
N LEU A 348 15.85 18.92 -4.37
CA LEU A 348 16.63 19.96 -3.71
C LEU A 348 17.99 19.39 -3.27
N ASN A 349 19.07 20.14 -3.52
CA ASN A 349 20.41 19.79 -3.05
C ASN A 349 20.52 19.95 -1.52
N HIS A 350 19.75 20.88 -0.96
CA HIS A 350 19.67 21.17 0.46
C HIS A 350 18.36 21.91 0.80
N PRO A 351 17.96 21.96 2.08
CA PRO A 351 16.92 22.87 2.56
C PRO A 351 17.21 24.33 2.18
N VAL A 352 16.19 25.20 2.12
CA VAL A 352 16.44 26.64 1.93
C VAL A 352 17.38 27.14 3.02
N LYS A 353 18.49 27.77 2.64
CA LYS A 353 19.45 28.38 3.55
C LYS A 353 19.34 29.90 3.49
N ILE A 354 19.15 30.53 4.64
CA ILE A 354 19.15 32.00 4.78
C ILE A 354 20.18 32.37 5.83
N ALA A 355 21.18 33.17 5.43
CA ALA A 355 22.29 33.52 6.28
C ALA A 355 22.60 35.02 6.23
N THR A 356 22.63 35.69 7.38
CA THR A 356 23.25 37.01 7.55
C THR A 356 24.55 36.85 8.35
N ILE A 357 25.67 37.30 7.80
CA ILE A 357 27.01 36.93 8.30
C ILE A 357 27.82 38.10 8.88
N ARG A 358 27.35 39.34 8.76
CA ARG A 358 27.98 40.54 9.34
C ARG A 358 27.01 41.40 10.13
N ALA A 359 27.53 42.24 11.02
CA ALA A 359 26.76 43.29 11.67
C ALA A 359 26.14 44.23 10.63
N GLY A 360 24.88 44.62 10.85
CA GLY A 360 24.12 45.49 9.95
C GLY A 360 23.62 44.85 8.65
N SER A 361 23.99 43.59 8.36
CA SER A 361 23.56 42.91 7.14
C SER A 361 22.04 42.65 7.12
N LYS A 362 21.44 42.70 5.93
CA LYS A 362 19.98 42.57 5.77
C LYS A 362 19.58 41.59 4.68
N ILE A 363 18.53 40.83 4.91
CA ILE A 363 17.81 40.04 3.90
C ILE A 363 16.32 40.40 3.99
N SER A 364 15.72 40.81 2.87
CA SER A 364 14.27 41.01 2.75
C SER A 364 13.70 40.20 1.60
N ILE A 365 12.63 39.45 1.84
CA ILE A 365 11.90 38.67 0.83
C ILE A 365 10.45 39.18 0.78
N GLY A 366 10.08 39.79 -0.35
CA GLY A 366 8.78 40.41 -0.56
C GLY A 366 7.63 39.41 -0.68
N ALA A 367 6.42 39.94 -0.54
CA ALA A 367 5.20 39.14 -0.44
C ALA A 367 4.99 38.23 -1.65
N ASP A 368 4.27 37.12 -1.44
CA ASP A 368 3.89 36.17 -2.50
C ASP A 368 5.06 35.53 -3.27
N SER A 369 6.28 35.59 -2.73
CA SER A 369 7.45 34.95 -3.34
C SER A 369 7.55 33.46 -2.99
N GLY A 370 7.90 32.64 -3.98
CA GLY A 370 8.06 31.19 -3.85
C GLY A 370 9.50 30.74 -4.11
N ILE A 371 10.12 30.08 -3.11
CA ILE A 371 11.54 29.73 -3.14
C ILE A 371 11.75 28.25 -2.84
N SER A 372 12.44 27.53 -3.73
CA SER A 372 12.75 26.11 -3.57
C SER A 372 14.24 25.85 -3.40
N GLY A 373 14.67 25.34 -2.23
CA GLY A 373 16.05 24.92 -1.95
C GLY A 373 17.14 25.95 -2.19
N ALA A 374 16.83 27.25 -2.14
CA ALA A 374 17.81 28.29 -2.43
C ALA A 374 18.81 28.51 -1.29
N THR A 375 19.99 29.05 -1.63
CA THR A 375 20.97 29.58 -0.67
C THR A 375 21.04 31.10 -0.81
N ILE A 376 20.73 31.83 0.26
CA ILE A 376 20.76 33.30 0.31
C ILE A 376 21.69 33.73 1.43
N VAL A 377 22.81 34.38 1.09
CA VAL A 377 23.82 34.80 2.08
C VAL A 377 24.15 36.28 1.95
N SER A 378 23.85 37.06 3.00
CA SER A 378 24.05 38.50 3.05
C SER A 378 25.14 38.89 4.05
N ALA A 379 26.11 39.65 3.57
CA ALA A 379 27.10 40.40 4.33
C ALA A 379 26.76 41.89 4.41
N VAL A 380 25.87 42.41 3.54
CA VAL A 380 25.45 43.82 3.52
C VAL A 380 23.94 43.93 3.31
N ARG A 381 23.42 43.62 2.12
CA ARG A 381 21.99 43.71 1.80
C ARG A 381 21.63 42.86 0.58
N ILE A 382 20.65 41.97 0.77
CA ILE A 382 19.94 41.29 -0.32
C ILE A 382 18.46 41.67 -0.22
N SER A 383 17.92 42.25 -1.28
CA SER A 383 16.50 42.63 -1.38
C SER A 383 15.84 41.90 -2.53
N ILE A 384 14.88 41.05 -2.21
CA ILE A 384 14.04 40.31 -3.16
C ILE A 384 12.64 40.92 -3.12
N GLY A 385 12.13 41.35 -4.28
CA GLY A 385 10.82 41.95 -4.45
C GLY A 385 9.64 41.00 -4.17
N ALA A 386 8.43 41.47 -4.44
CA ALA A 386 7.21 40.69 -4.36
C ALA A 386 7.02 39.78 -5.60
N GLU A 387 6.24 38.72 -5.45
CA GLU A 387 5.86 37.81 -6.56
C GLU A 387 7.06 37.15 -7.26
N VAL A 388 8.21 37.03 -6.57
CA VAL A 388 9.40 36.41 -7.14
C VAL A 388 9.28 34.89 -7.09
N LEU A 389 9.51 34.23 -8.23
CA LEU A 389 9.56 32.78 -8.32
C LEU A 389 11.00 32.31 -8.52
N MET A 390 11.47 31.47 -7.61
CA MET A 390 12.83 30.96 -7.62
C MET A 390 12.80 29.44 -7.75
N GLY A 391 13.33 28.95 -8.87
CA GLY A 391 13.52 27.53 -9.14
C GLY A 391 14.45 26.86 -8.13
N ALA A 392 14.51 25.53 -8.18
CA ALA A 392 15.30 24.76 -7.24
C ALA A 392 16.78 25.20 -7.24
N ASN A 393 17.38 25.29 -6.05
CA ASN A 393 18.83 25.40 -5.85
C ASN A 393 19.49 26.69 -6.38
N VAL A 394 18.74 27.78 -6.50
CA VAL A 394 19.30 29.10 -6.80
C VAL A 394 20.20 29.57 -5.66
N THR A 395 21.33 30.19 -5.99
CA THR A 395 22.28 30.72 -5.00
C THR A 395 22.45 32.23 -5.18
N ILE A 396 22.34 32.98 -4.08
CA ILE A 396 22.47 34.44 -4.05
C ILE A 396 23.43 34.82 -2.93
N PHE A 397 24.44 35.63 -3.25
CA PHE A 397 25.29 36.24 -2.24
C PHE A 397 25.81 37.61 -2.66
N ASP A 398 25.96 38.50 -1.68
CA ASP A 398 26.41 39.89 -1.84
C ASP A 398 27.87 40.10 -1.40
N THR A 399 28.64 39.00 -1.28
CA THR A 399 30.02 38.95 -0.81
C THR A 399 30.86 37.94 -1.59
N ASP A 400 32.17 38.18 -1.72
CA ASP A 400 33.11 37.19 -2.25
C ASP A 400 33.57 36.16 -1.19
N PHE A 401 33.10 36.28 0.05
CA PHE A 401 33.44 35.47 1.24
C PHE A 401 34.89 35.57 1.72
N HIS A 402 35.84 35.67 0.80
CA HIS A 402 37.27 35.77 1.06
C HIS A 402 37.92 36.86 0.21
N PRO A 403 39.08 37.41 0.64
CA PRO A 403 39.85 38.32 -0.19
C PRO A 403 40.23 37.71 -1.54
N ILE A 404 40.07 38.48 -2.62
CA ILE A 404 40.51 38.04 -3.97
C ILE A 404 42.03 38.02 -4.05
N ARG A 405 42.74 38.88 -3.32
CA ARG A 405 44.22 38.86 -3.30
C ARG A 405 44.74 37.55 -2.70
N PRO A 406 45.84 36.97 -3.20
CA PRO A 406 46.42 35.75 -2.62
C PRO A 406 46.86 35.95 -1.17
N GLU A 407 47.46 37.10 -0.87
CA GLU A 407 47.96 37.45 0.45
C GLU A 407 46.78 37.58 1.43
N GLY A 408 46.82 36.84 2.53
CA GLY A 408 45.77 36.87 3.55
C GLY A 408 44.48 36.08 3.21
N ARG A 409 44.30 35.54 2.00
CA ARG A 409 43.05 34.84 1.60
C ARG A 409 42.58 33.74 2.56
N ARG A 410 43.53 32.98 3.14
CA ARG A 410 43.27 31.83 4.02
C ARG A 410 43.15 32.18 5.50
N HIS A 411 43.67 33.34 5.91
CA HIS A 411 43.96 33.65 7.32
C HIS A 411 43.57 35.08 7.75
N SER A 412 43.18 35.93 6.81
CA SER A 412 42.70 37.28 7.09
C SER A 412 41.19 37.26 7.25
N ASP A 413 40.74 37.56 8.46
CA ASP A 413 39.33 37.83 8.79
C ASP A 413 39.02 39.34 8.73
N VAL A 414 39.90 40.14 8.11
CA VAL A 414 39.71 41.58 7.99
C VAL A 414 38.60 41.85 6.98
N GLU A 415 37.44 42.31 7.48
CA GLU A 415 36.25 42.52 6.65
C GLU A 415 36.47 43.47 5.47
N ALA A 416 37.35 44.46 5.64
CA ALA A 416 37.70 45.48 4.64
C ALA A 416 38.36 44.90 3.39
N ASP A 417 38.97 43.71 3.48
CA ASP A 417 39.64 43.05 2.35
C ASP A 417 38.68 42.19 1.50
N ILE A 418 37.46 41.95 1.99
CA ILE A 418 36.44 41.13 1.32
C ILE A 418 35.48 42.06 0.60
N LYS A 419 35.40 41.92 -0.73
CA LYS A 419 34.49 42.74 -1.54
C LYS A 419 33.05 42.34 -1.29
N THR A 420 32.24 43.34 -1.01
CA THR A 420 30.78 43.23 -0.86
C THR A 420 30.08 44.25 -1.72
N ALA A 421 28.91 43.93 -2.25
CA ALA A 421 28.06 44.87 -2.94
C ALA A 421 26.61 44.36 -2.91
N PRO A 422 25.61 45.22 -2.58
CA PRO A 422 24.22 44.79 -2.45
C PRO A 422 23.68 44.04 -3.66
N VAL A 423 22.68 43.18 -3.43
CA VAL A 423 21.91 42.52 -4.48
C VAL A 423 20.46 42.99 -4.41
N HIS A 424 19.92 43.43 -5.54
CA HIS A 424 18.53 43.83 -5.69
C HIS A 424 17.84 43.03 -6.79
N ILE A 425 16.71 42.40 -6.46
CA ILE A 425 15.85 41.67 -7.38
C ILE A 425 14.48 42.34 -7.31
N GLY A 426 14.02 42.88 -8.43
CA GLY A 426 12.73 43.54 -8.55
C GLY A 426 11.54 42.58 -8.43
N ASP A 427 10.34 43.14 -8.48
CA ASP A 427 9.09 42.38 -8.37
C ASP A 427 8.84 41.50 -9.59
N ASN A 428 8.12 40.39 -9.40
CA ASN A 428 7.67 39.48 -10.45
C ASN A 428 8.82 38.93 -11.32
N VAL A 429 10.00 38.73 -10.72
CA VAL A 429 11.15 38.11 -11.40
C VAL A 429 11.05 36.60 -11.31
N PHE A 430 11.29 35.91 -12.44
CA PHE A 430 11.42 34.46 -12.47
C PHE A 430 12.89 34.06 -12.60
N ILE A 431 13.39 33.28 -11.63
CA ILE A 431 14.78 32.82 -11.59
C ILE A 431 14.82 31.31 -11.78
N GLY A 432 15.40 30.86 -12.89
CA GLY A 432 15.54 29.46 -13.25
C GLY A 432 16.42 28.67 -12.28
N THR A 433 16.21 27.35 -12.23
CA THR A 433 16.95 26.44 -11.34
C THR A 433 18.47 26.56 -11.49
N ASN A 434 19.20 26.41 -10.39
CA ASN A 434 20.68 26.47 -10.33
C ASN A 434 21.30 27.79 -10.81
N ALA A 435 20.54 28.88 -10.98
CA ALA A 435 21.12 30.19 -11.27
C ALA A 435 21.94 30.71 -10.07
N LEU A 436 23.02 31.41 -10.38
CA LEU A 436 23.96 32.01 -9.42
C LEU A 436 23.93 33.53 -9.55
N ILE A 437 23.44 34.22 -8.51
CA ILE A 437 23.35 35.68 -8.46
C ILE A 437 24.47 36.21 -7.55
N LEU A 438 25.42 36.91 -8.16
CA LEU A 438 26.61 37.42 -7.49
C LEU A 438 26.38 38.83 -6.94
N ARG A 439 27.29 39.27 -6.07
CA ARG A 439 27.27 40.60 -5.46
C ARG A 439 27.21 41.73 -6.49
N GLY A 440 26.54 42.83 -6.13
CA GLY A 440 26.40 44.00 -7.00
C GLY A 440 25.51 43.76 -8.21
N THR A 441 24.52 42.87 -8.07
CA THR A 441 23.54 42.57 -9.12
C THR A 441 22.26 43.34 -8.88
N GLU A 442 21.76 44.02 -9.90
CA GLU A 442 20.43 44.65 -9.94
C GLU A 442 19.62 44.05 -11.07
N ILE A 443 18.49 43.40 -10.75
CA ILE A 443 17.56 42.82 -11.73
C ILE A 443 16.27 43.60 -11.69
N GLY A 444 15.91 44.24 -12.80
CA GLY A 444 14.63 44.96 -12.92
C GLY A 444 13.42 44.02 -12.85
N ARG A 445 12.27 44.59 -12.47
CA ARG A 445 10.98 43.89 -12.40
C ARG A 445 10.65 43.11 -13.68
N ASP A 446 9.80 42.09 -13.56
CA ASP A 446 9.29 41.26 -14.66
C ASP A 446 10.37 40.51 -15.47
N SER A 447 11.63 40.50 -15.00
CA SER A 447 12.74 39.84 -15.71
C SER A 447 12.71 38.33 -15.55
N ILE A 448 13.33 37.63 -16.51
CA ILE A 448 13.56 36.18 -16.46
C ILE A 448 15.06 35.93 -16.40
N VAL A 449 15.53 35.16 -15.41
CA VAL A 449 16.88 34.61 -15.37
C VAL A 449 16.81 33.14 -15.78
N ALA A 450 17.54 32.77 -16.84
CA ALA A 450 17.61 31.40 -17.31
C ALA A 450 18.25 30.45 -16.29
N ALA A 451 17.89 29.17 -16.35
CA ALA A 451 18.49 28.14 -15.51
C ALA A 451 20.02 28.08 -15.70
N GLY A 452 20.77 27.91 -14.61
CA GLY A 452 22.23 27.82 -14.62
C GLY A 452 22.98 29.10 -14.97
N ALA A 453 22.31 30.26 -15.10
CA ALA A 453 22.98 31.52 -15.42
C ALA A 453 23.86 32.02 -14.27
N VAL A 454 25.00 32.66 -14.59
CA VAL A 454 25.88 33.34 -13.62
C VAL A 454 25.75 34.85 -13.80
N VAL A 455 24.99 35.48 -12.90
CA VAL A 455 24.49 36.84 -13.06
C VAL A 455 25.29 37.82 -12.22
N ARG A 456 25.80 38.87 -12.88
CA ARG A 456 26.46 40.02 -12.24
C ARG A 456 26.30 41.28 -13.08
N GLY A 457 25.88 42.38 -12.45
CA GLY A 457 25.68 43.68 -13.10
C GLY A 457 24.23 44.16 -13.04
N ASN A 458 23.91 45.18 -13.84
CA ASN A 458 22.61 45.83 -13.83
C ASN A 458 21.80 45.42 -15.08
N PHE A 459 20.59 44.95 -14.86
CA PHE A 459 19.69 44.44 -15.90
C PHE A 459 18.37 45.21 -15.85
N PRO A 460 17.90 45.77 -16.99
CA PRO A 460 16.68 46.56 -17.03
C PRO A 460 15.43 45.70 -16.79
N ALA A 461 14.30 46.35 -16.52
CA ALA A 461 13.01 45.66 -16.37
C ALA A 461 12.64 44.86 -17.63
N GLY A 462 12.04 43.69 -17.42
CA GLY A 462 11.63 42.77 -18.45
C GLY A 462 12.76 42.09 -19.22
N ALA A 463 14.00 42.14 -18.72
CA ALA A 463 15.13 41.51 -19.38
C ALA A 463 15.03 39.98 -19.32
N ILE A 464 15.37 39.31 -20.41
CA ILE A 464 15.69 37.88 -20.42
C ILE A 464 17.21 37.75 -20.28
N ILE A 465 17.65 37.19 -19.16
CA ILE A 465 19.04 37.15 -18.72
C ILE A 465 19.53 35.69 -18.78
N ALA A 466 20.55 35.40 -19.59
CA ALA A 466 21.05 34.04 -19.76
C ALA A 466 22.57 33.98 -19.97
N GLY A 467 23.18 32.85 -19.61
CA GLY A 467 24.59 32.53 -19.87
C GLY A 467 25.51 32.61 -18.65
N ASN A 468 26.79 32.29 -18.88
CA ASN A 468 27.88 32.38 -17.92
C ASN A 468 29.13 32.96 -18.64
N PRO A 469 29.45 34.26 -18.48
CA PRO A 469 28.70 35.27 -17.72
C PRO A 469 27.36 35.61 -18.38
N ALA A 470 26.35 35.91 -17.57
CA ALA A 470 25.02 36.20 -18.07
C ALA A 470 24.95 37.54 -18.82
N LYS A 471 24.15 37.57 -19.90
CA LYS A 471 23.86 38.76 -20.71
C LYS A 471 22.36 38.88 -20.95
N VAL A 472 21.91 40.08 -21.33
CA VAL A 472 20.55 40.26 -21.86
C VAL A 472 20.48 39.61 -23.23
N VAL A 473 19.61 38.62 -23.39
CA VAL A 473 19.36 37.89 -24.65
C VAL A 473 18.02 38.22 -25.28
N GLY A 474 17.19 39.02 -24.61
CA GLY A 474 15.89 39.44 -25.10
C GLY A 474 15.11 40.23 -24.06
N SER A 475 13.84 40.51 -24.38
CA SER A 475 12.89 41.15 -23.47
C SER A 475 11.55 40.41 -23.50
N VAL A 476 10.95 40.23 -22.32
CA VAL A 476 9.62 39.64 -22.18
C VAL A 476 8.53 40.55 -22.74
N TYR A 477 8.79 41.87 -22.85
CA TYR A 477 7.83 42.83 -23.40
C TYR A 477 7.75 42.81 -24.94
N THR A 478 8.78 42.30 -25.62
CA THR A 478 8.84 42.19 -27.08
C THR A 478 8.41 40.82 -27.61
N THR A 479 7.98 39.89 -26.74
CA THR A 479 7.59 38.54 -27.15
C THR A 479 6.12 38.52 -27.58
N SER A 480 5.81 39.09 -28.76
CA SER A 480 4.60 38.73 -29.49
C SER A 480 4.71 37.28 -29.98
N GLN A 481 3.62 36.54 -29.85
CA GLN A 481 3.49 35.12 -30.19
C GLN A 481 4.06 34.75 -31.58
N GLU A 482 5.18 34.05 -31.62
CA GLU A 482 5.46 33.07 -32.67
C GLU A 482 5.84 31.75 -31.98
N ARG A 483 4.93 30.76 -32.06
CA ARG A 483 5.29 29.37 -31.78
C ARG A 483 6.21 28.92 -32.92
N PRO A 484 7.46 28.48 -32.67
CA PRO A 484 8.17 27.70 -33.67
C PRO A 484 7.32 26.45 -33.93
N GLY A 485 6.99 26.22 -35.20
CA GLY A 485 6.23 25.06 -35.63
C GLY A 485 6.83 23.77 -35.05
N SER A 486 5.94 22.84 -34.71
CA SER A 486 6.29 21.46 -34.37
C SER A 486 7.33 20.92 -35.36
N GLN A 487 8.56 20.70 -34.90
CA GLN A 487 9.45 19.79 -35.60
C GLN A 487 8.84 18.38 -35.49
N PRO A 488 8.72 17.62 -36.59
CA PRO A 488 8.32 16.22 -36.49
C PRO A 488 9.44 15.44 -35.79
N ASP A 489 9.03 14.54 -34.90
CA ASP A 489 9.90 13.64 -34.15
C ASP A 489 10.90 12.95 -35.09
N GLY A 490 12.17 13.37 -35.00
CA GLY A 490 13.28 12.70 -35.65
C GLY A 490 13.55 11.37 -34.96
N GLU A 491 13.62 10.33 -35.79
CA GLU A 491 13.85 8.93 -35.45
C GLU A 491 14.95 8.74 -34.40
N HIS A 492 14.62 8.00 -33.34
CA HIS A 492 15.62 7.44 -32.44
C HIS A 492 16.44 6.38 -33.20
N GLU A 493 17.62 6.76 -33.69
CA GLU A 493 18.65 5.80 -34.03
C GLU A 493 19.12 5.08 -32.76
N ASN A 494 18.95 3.76 -32.77
CA ASN A 494 19.64 2.83 -31.90
C ASN A 494 21.14 3.09 -31.93
N SER A 495 21.72 3.48 -30.80
CA SER A 495 23.14 3.27 -30.54
C SER A 495 23.30 2.44 -29.28
N ASN A 496 23.73 1.19 -29.50
CA ASN A 496 24.43 0.40 -28.50
C ASN A 496 25.68 1.19 -28.06
N ILE A 497 25.83 1.39 -26.75
CA ILE A 497 27.04 1.18 -25.93
C ILE A 497 26.60 1.14 -24.46
#